data_AF-A0A6V7HR64-F1
#
_entry.id   AF-A0A6V7HR64-F1
#
_cell.length_a   1.000
_cell.length_b   1.000
_cell.length_c   1.000
_cell.angle_alpha   90.00
_cell.angle_beta   90.00
_cell.angle_gamma   90.00
#
_symmetry.space_group_name_H-M   'P 1'
#
loop_
_entity.id
_entity.type
_entity.pdbx_description
1 polymer ?
#
loop_
_entity_poly.entity_id
_entity_poly.type
_entity_poly.pdbx_seq_one_letter_code
_entity_poly.pdbx_strand_id
1 'polypeptide(L)'
;VIRTEAILNNVKLCFLILSCIAEDQYANSLMHDANLAFRVQLHRVPMHHRKIQDKAAPTQPLAATLLDLLVEFITSHMMKKFPLELYHQCIGVLQRLLCYQKRCGVRLGYHWKDLWTALFNLLKFLTTHEAHLAKKMNIFPLAIQVVNILNLFITYGDTFLSQPSSYDELFYEIIRMRLIFTNLNAMALRYSTMEAYEYKEHALKLMNCLVNMRDIVNHFPPKIAAWLAAESLSTPTEQQIMAIIVQNYDTLGLKLQDSLDQYERYSEKPNHTGFFEEM
;
A
#
# COMPACT_ATOMS: atom_id res chain seq x y z
N VAL A 1 21.13 -8.72 21.35
CA VAL A 1 21.11 -7.39 20.72
C VAL A 1 21.86 -7.41 19.39
N ILE A 2 23.16 -7.78 19.38
CA ILE A 2 24.02 -7.87 18.17
C ILE A 2 23.41 -8.71 17.02
N ARG A 3 22.88 -9.91 17.31
CA ARG A 3 22.26 -10.77 16.28
C ARG A 3 21.02 -10.16 15.63
N THR A 4 20.27 -9.34 16.36
CA THR A 4 19.06 -8.68 15.84
C THR A 4 19.41 -7.52 14.92
N GLU A 5 20.48 -6.79 15.23
CA GLU A 5 20.98 -5.67 14.42
C GLU A 5 21.56 -6.14 13.09
N ALA A 6 22.40 -7.19 13.12
CA ALA A 6 22.90 -7.82 11.89
C ALA A 6 21.77 -8.30 10.96
N ILE A 7 20.70 -8.86 11.52
CA ILE A 7 19.52 -9.26 10.72
C ILE A 7 18.84 -8.05 10.11
N LEU A 8 18.66 -6.95 10.85
CA LEU A 8 18.05 -5.72 10.32
C LEU A 8 18.91 -5.11 9.20
N ASN A 9 20.23 -5.12 9.35
CA ASN A 9 21.17 -4.63 8.32
C ASN A 9 21.09 -5.50 7.06
N ASN A 10 21.04 -6.83 7.20
CA ASN A 10 20.87 -7.73 6.06
C ASN A 10 19.54 -7.48 5.33
N VAL A 11 18.43 -7.29 6.07
CA VAL A 11 17.13 -6.99 5.44
C VAL A 11 17.16 -5.64 4.75
N LYS A 12 17.78 -4.62 5.36
CA LYS A 12 17.98 -3.30 4.75
C LYS A 12 18.77 -3.44 3.44
N LEU A 13 19.90 -4.15 3.45
CA LEU A 13 20.70 -4.42 2.26
C LEU A 13 19.88 -5.12 1.15
N CYS A 14 19.09 -6.13 1.50
CA CYS A 14 18.20 -6.80 0.54
C CYS A 14 17.21 -5.82 -0.10
N PHE A 15 16.60 -4.91 0.65
CA PHE A 15 15.72 -3.91 0.07
C PHE A 15 16.45 -2.87 -0.79
N LEU A 16 17.68 -2.49 -0.44
CA LEU A 16 18.48 -1.61 -1.28
C LEU A 16 18.79 -2.28 -2.64
N ILE A 17 19.19 -3.55 -2.62
CA ILE A 17 19.40 -4.34 -3.84
C ILE A 17 18.11 -4.42 -4.67
N LEU A 18 16.98 -4.76 -4.04
CA LEU A 18 15.68 -4.81 -4.71
C LEU A 18 15.25 -3.45 -5.27
N SER A 19 15.60 -2.35 -4.60
CA SER A 19 15.34 -0.99 -5.08
C SER A 19 16.13 -0.71 -6.35
N CYS A 20 17.41 -1.05 -6.40
CA CYS A 20 18.23 -0.92 -7.61
C CYS A 20 17.67 -1.77 -8.76
N ILE A 21 17.28 -3.02 -8.49
CA ILE A 21 16.68 -3.92 -9.49
C ILE A 21 15.34 -3.35 -10.00
N ALA A 22 14.50 -2.83 -9.11
CA ALA A 22 13.21 -2.24 -9.46
C ALA A 22 13.32 -0.87 -10.16
N GLU A 23 14.50 -0.25 -10.20
CA GLU A 23 14.78 0.94 -11.03
C GLU A 23 15.35 0.61 -12.40
N ASP A 24 15.98 -0.56 -12.56
CA ASP A 24 16.58 -0.97 -13.82
C ASP A 24 15.52 -1.37 -14.85
N GLN A 25 15.63 -0.80 -16.05
CA GLN A 25 14.63 -1.00 -17.10
C GLN A 25 14.64 -2.45 -17.64
N TYR A 26 15.81 -3.06 -17.79
CA TYR A 26 15.93 -4.42 -18.33
C TYR A 26 15.46 -5.46 -17.31
N ALA A 27 15.85 -5.31 -16.05
CA ALA A 27 15.39 -6.16 -14.96
C ALA A 27 13.87 -6.09 -14.82
N ASN A 28 13.27 -4.89 -14.87
CA ASN A 28 11.81 -4.78 -14.84
C ASN A 28 11.15 -5.44 -16.05
N SER A 29 11.70 -5.29 -17.26
CA SER A 29 11.18 -5.95 -18.45
C SER A 29 11.18 -7.47 -18.30
N LEU A 30 12.26 -8.03 -17.77
CA LEU A 30 12.38 -9.47 -17.51
C LEU A 30 11.41 -9.94 -16.41
N MET A 31 11.34 -9.19 -15.29
CA MET A 31 10.52 -9.56 -14.14
C MET A 31 9.02 -9.54 -14.44
N HIS A 32 8.59 -8.67 -15.35
CA HIS A 32 7.19 -8.49 -15.71
C HIS A 32 6.77 -9.25 -16.97
N ASP A 33 7.68 -9.96 -17.65
CA ASP A 33 7.34 -10.75 -18.83
C ASP A 33 6.40 -11.92 -18.46
N ALA A 34 5.19 -11.90 -19.00
CA ALA A 34 4.18 -12.92 -18.73
C ALA A 34 4.56 -14.31 -19.29
N ASN A 35 5.49 -14.37 -20.25
CA ASN A 35 6.00 -15.63 -20.81
C ASN A 35 7.07 -16.28 -19.92
N LEU A 36 7.67 -15.50 -19.01
CA LEU A 36 8.68 -15.98 -18.08
C LEU A 36 8.03 -16.24 -16.71
N ALA A 37 7.58 -17.47 -16.52
CA ALA A 37 6.92 -17.88 -15.29
C ALA A 37 7.87 -18.71 -14.41
N PHE A 38 7.96 -18.32 -13.14
CA PHE A 38 8.85 -18.94 -12.16
C PHE A 38 8.04 -19.51 -11.00
N ARG A 39 8.56 -20.57 -10.38
CA ARG A 39 8.02 -21.12 -9.14
C ARG A 39 8.98 -20.80 -8.01
N VAL A 40 8.69 -19.74 -7.27
CA VAL A 40 9.51 -19.30 -6.14
C VAL A 40 8.73 -19.52 -4.86
N GLN A 41 9.22 -20.43 -4.02
CA GLN A 41 8.61 -20.68 -2.72
C GLN A 41 9.03 -19.61 -1.72
N LEU A 42 8.06 -18.82 -1.25
CA LEU A 42 8.28 -17.86 -0.18
C LEU A 42 7.99 -18.52 1.17
N HIS A 43 8.88 -18.29 2.13
CA HIS A 43 8.62 -18.63 3.53
C HIS A 43 7.56 -17.68 4.09
N ARG A 44 6.48 -18.23 4.64
CA ARG A 44 5.41 -17.45 5.27
C ARG A 44 5.39 -17.70 6.78
N VAL A 45 5.36 -16.62 7.56
CA VAL A 45 5.39 -16.74 9.02
C VAL A 45 4.09 -17.40 9.52
N PRO A 46 4.16 -18.40 10.42
CA PRO A 46 2.98 -18.93 11.08
C PRO A 46 2.22 -17.83 11.84
N MET A 47 0.94 -17.64 11.51
CA MET A 47 0.08 -16.67 12.18
C MET A 47 -1.22 -17.34 12.61
N HIS A 48 -1.76 -16.95 13.78
CA HIS A 48 -2.97 -17.57 14.33
C HIS A 48 -4.17 -17.59 13.36
N HIS A 49 -4.30 -16.57 12.51
CA HIS A 49 -5.38 -16.44 11.53
C HIS A 49 -5.03 -17.00 10.15
N ARG A 50 -3.80 -17.52 9.95
CA ARG A 50 -3.32 -18.07 8.68
C ARG A 50 -3.09 -19.57 8.85
N LYS A 51 -3.94 -20.38 8.22
CA LYS A 51 -3.64 -21.80 8.02
C LYS A 51 -2.51 -21.89 7.00
N ILE A 52 -1.33 -22.34 7.43
CA ILE A 52 -0.23 -22.66 6.50
C ILE A 52 -0.73 -23.81 5.63
N GLN A 53 -1.02 -23.52 4.37
CA GLN A 53 -1.31 -24.55 3.40
C GLN A 53 0.02 -24.91 2.73
N ASP A 54 0.37 -26.20 2.70
CA ASP A 54 1.44 -26.79 1.88
C ASP A 54 1.07 -26.76 0.39
N LYS A 55 0.59 -25.61 -0.09
CA LYS A 55 0.35 -25.40 -1.52
C LYS A 55 1.67 -25.04 -2.18
N ALA A 56 2.01 -25.77 -3.22
CA ALA A 56 3.11 -25.41 -4.10
C ALA A 56 2.93 -23.97 -4.58
N ALA A 57 4.02 -23.20 -4.57
CA ALA A 57 3.99 -21.83 -5.06
C ALA A 57 3.40 -21.75 -6.49
N PRO A 58 2.56 -20.73 -6.76
CA PRO A 58 2.05 -20.52 -8.11
C PRO A 58 3.19 -20.24 -9.08
N THR A 59 2.97 -20.60 -10.35
CA THR A 59 3.90 -20.28 -11.43
C THR A 59 3.50 -18.91 -11.97
N GLN A 60 4.35 -17.91 -11.78
CA GLN A 60 4.03 -16.50 -12.06
C GLN A 60 5.28 -15.69 -12.42
N PRO A 61 5.14 -14.50 -13.04
CA PRO A 61 6.27 -13.61 -13.27
C PRO A 61 6.99 -13.22 -11.96
N LEU A 62 8.28 -12.90 -12.04
CA LEU A 62 9.06 -12.51 -10.86
C LEU A 62 8.51 -11.26 -10.18
N ALA A 63 7.93 -10.32 -10.94
CA ALA A 63 7.29 -9.13 -10.39
C ALA A 63 6.12 -9.49 -9.44
N ALA A 64 5.31 -10.49 -9.80
CA ALA A 64 4.23 -10.98 -8.94
C ALA A 64 4.77 -11.64 -7.67
N THR A 65 5.84 -12.44 -7.81
CA THR A 65 6.54 -13.03 -6.65
C THR A 65 7.14 -11.96 -5.74
N LEU A 66 7.71 -10.89 -6.31
CA LEU A 66 8.25 -9.79 -5.53
C LEU A 66 7.13 -9.05 -4.79
N LEU A 67 5.98 -8.81 -5.42
CA LEU A 67 4.80 -8.27 -4.74
C LEU A 67 4.37 -9.16 -3.57
N ASP A 68 4.30 -10.48 -3.75
CA ASP A 68 4.01 -11.43 -2.67
C ASP A 68 5.00 -11.31 -1.50
N LEU A 69 6.29 -11.14 -1.78
CA LEU A 69 7.33 -10.95 -0.77
C LEU A 69 7.14 -9.64 0.01
N LEU A 70 6.84 -8.54 -0.68
CA LEU A 70 6.57 -7.25 -0.06
C LEU A 70 5.30 -7.31 0.82
N VAL A 71 4.24 -7.96 0.33
CA VAL A 71 3.01 -8.21 1.08
C VAL A 71 3.28 -9.05 2.33
N GLU A 72 4.10 -10.09 2.21
CA GLU A 72 4.48 -10.93 3.34
C GLU A 72 5.26 -10.13 4.38
N PHE A 73 6.21 -9.28 3.97
CA PHE A 73 6.95 -8.40 4.88
C PHE A 73 6.01 -7.45 5.62
N ILE A 74 5.14 -6.72 4.89
CA ILE A 74 4.17 -5.77 5.45
C ILE A 74 3.28 -6.47 6.48
N THR A 75 2.79 -7.67 6.16
CA THR A 75 1.87 -8.41 7.03
C THR A 75 2.56 -8.93 8.29
N SER A 76 3.80 -9.42 8.17
CA SER A 76 4.49 -10.16 9.25
C SER A 76 5.28 -9.29 10.23
N HIS A 77 5.55 -8.02 9.91
CA HIS A 77 6.42 -7.16 10.71
C HIS A 77 5.70 -5.98 11.38
N MET A 78 4.37 -6.04 11.53
CA MET A 78 3.59 -5.09 12.35
C MET A 78 3.74 -5.42 13.83
N MET A 79 4.89 -5.07 14.41
CA MET A 79 5.32 -5.49 15.75
C MET A 79 5.61 -4.32 16.69
N LYS A 80 5.71 -4.58 18.00
CA LYS A 80 5.96 -3.55 19.03
C LYS A 80 7.22 -2.71 18.76
N LYS A 81 8.31 -3.35 18.35
CA LYS A 81 9.53 -2.65 17.87
C LYS A 81 9.39 -2.46 16.36
N PHE A 82 8.60 -1.48 15.97
CA PHE A 82 8.25 -1.25 14.57
C PHE A 82 9.49 -0.83 13.74
N PRO A 83 9.89 -1.59 12.72
CA PRO A 83 11.07 -1.30 11.91
C PRO A 83 10.75 -0.25 10.81
N LEU A 84 10.46 0.98 11.21
CA LEU A 84 9.97 2.05 10.33
C LEU A 84 10.82 2.23 9.06
N GLU A 85 12.15 2.23 9.19
CA GLU A 85 13.05 2.38 8.05
C GLU A 85 12.89 1.25 7.02
N LEU A 86 12.75 0.00 7.46
CA LEU A 86 12.54 -1.13 6.55
C LEU A 86 11.19 -1.04 5.84
N TYR A 87 10.16 -0.48 6.49
CA TYR A 87 8.89 -0.20 5.82
C TYR A 87 9.03 0.86 4.74
N HIS A 88 9.81 1.93 4.96
CA HIS A 88 10.10 2.91 3.90
C HIS A 88 10.75 2.25 2.69
N GLN A 89 11.72 1.36 2.91
CA GLN A 89 12.38 0.63 1.83
C GLN A 89 11.42 -0.33 1.11
N CYS A 90 10.64 -1.11 1.85
CA CYS A 90 9.64 -2.03 1.29
C CYS A 90 8.60 -1.30 0.42
N ILE A 91 8.02 -0.22 0.94
CA ILE A 91 7.03 0.59 0.21
C ILE A 91 7.69 1.33 -0.97
N GLY A 92 8.96 1.71 -0.85
CA GLY A 92 9.74 2.28 -1.95
C GLY A 92 9.96 1.31 -3.11
N VAL A 93 10.22 0.03 -2.85
CA VAL A 93 10.29 -1.02 -3.90
C VAL A 93 8.92 -1.20 -4.55
N LEU A 94 7.86 -1.28 -3.75
CA LEU A 94 6.49 -1.40 -4.26
C LEU A 94 6.12 -0.25 -5.20
N GLN A 95 6.42 1.00 -4.80
CA GLN A 95 6.15 2.17 -5.62
C GLN A 95 6.87 2.10 -6.97
N ARG A 96 8.14 1.68 -7.00
CA ARG A 96 8.92 1.54 -8.24
C ARG A 96 8.31 0.54 -9.21
N LEU A 97 7.86 -0.62 -8.72
CA LEU A 97 7.19 -1.63 -9.53
C LEU A 97 5.91 -1.09 -10.17
N LEU A 98 5.07 -0.42 -9.38
CA LEU A 98 3.81 0.16 -9.88
C LEU A 98 4.07 1.29 -10.87
N CYS A 99 5.06 2.13 -10.62
CA CYS A 99 5.46 3.19 -11.55
C CYS A 99 5.96 2.62 -12.88
N TYR A 100 6.72 1.52 -12.86
CA TYR A 100 7.12 0.81 -14.08
C TYR A 100 5.90 0.28 -14.85
N GLN A 101 4.97 -0.39 -14.14
CA GLN A 101 3.75 -0.92 -14.76
C GLN A 101 2.91 0.17 -15.42
N LYS A 102 2.69 1.29 -14.72
CA LYS A 102 2.01 2.47 -15.28
C LYS A 102 2.75 3.05 -16.48
N ARG A 103 4.06 3.27 -16.37
CA ARG A 103 4.88 3.88 -17.44
C ARG A 103 4.92 3.04 -18.71
N CYS A 104 4.99 1.72 -18.57
CA CYS A 104 5.11 0.79 -19.69
C CYS A 104 3.78 0.14 -20.11
N GLY A 105 2.66 0.50 -19.47
CA GLY A 105 1.35 -0.09 -19.75
C GLY A 105 1.28 -1.60 -19.46
N VAL A 106 2.10 -2.09 -18.52
CA VAL A 106 2.17 -3.52 -18.21
C VAL A 106 1.05 -3.89 -17.25
N ARG A 107 0.18 -4.80 -17.69
CA ARG A 107 -0.95 -5.32 -16.91
C ARG A 107 -0.60 -6.65 -16.28
N LEU A 108 -0.03 -6.61 -15.08
CA LEU A 108 0.35 -7.82 -14.35
C LEU A 108 -0.90 -8.55 -13.84
N GLY A 109 -1.04 -9.83 -14.20
CA GLY A 109 -2.05 -10.72 -13.64
C GLY A 109 -1.71 -11.05 -12.19
N TYR A 110 -2.22 -10.26 -11.24
CA TYR A 110 -1.92 -10.37 -9.82
C TYR A 110 -3.19 -10.22 -8.96
N HIS A 111 -3.21 -10.87 -7.79
CA HIS A 111 -4.28 -10.76 -6.81
C HIS A 111 -4.15 -9.46 -6.00
N TRP A 112 -4.53 -8.34 -6.61
CA TRP A 112 -4.35 -6.99 -6.04
C TRP A 112 -5.02 -6.79 -4.67
N LYS A 113 -6.11 -7.50 -4.39
CA LYS A 113 -6.79 -7.52 -3.09
C LYS A 113 -5.84 -7.82 -1.93
N ASP A 114 -4.89 -8.74 -2.10
CA ASP A 114 -3.94 -9.11 -1.05
C ASP A 114 -3.00 -7.94 -0.72
N LEU A 115 -2.56 -7.21 -1.75
CA LEU A 115 -1.75 -6.01 -1.58
C LEU A 115 -2.55 -4.90 -0.87
N TRP A 116 -3.75 -4.57 -1.36
CA TRP A 116 -4.56 -3.51 -0.73
C TRP A 116 -4.89 -3.85 0.71
N THR A 117 -5.23 -5.10 1.01
CA THR A 117 -5.48 -5.57 2.38
C THR A 117 -4.26 -5.36 3.27
N ALA A 118 -3.05 -5.69 2.79
CA ALA A 118 -1.81 -5.46 3.54
C ALA A 118 -1.56 -3.98 3.80
N LEU A 119 -1.74 -3.12 2.79
CA LEU A 119 -1.59 -1.66 2.90
C LEU A 119 -2.62 -1.05 3.87
N PHE A 120 -3.88 -1.47 3.80
CA PHE A 120 -4.94 -1.01 4.71
C PHE A 120 -4.64 -1.41 6.15
N ASN A 121 -4.19 -2.65 6.37
CA ASN A 121 -3.82 -3.13 7.69
C ASN A 121 -2.61 -2.39 8.26
N LEU A 122 -1.65 -2.00 7.42
CA LEU A 122 -0.55 -1.14 7.82
C LEU A 122 -1.05 0.24 8.29
N LEU A 123 -1.94 0.89 7.53
CA LEU A 123 -2.55 2.17 7.95
C LEU A 123 -3.36 2.02 9.24
N LYS A 124 -4.09 0.92 9.39
CA LYS A 124 -4.82 0.58 10.63
C LYS A 124 -3.86 0.40 11.80
N PHE A 125 -2.72 -0.26 11.60
CA PHE A 125 -1.72 -0.45 12.63
C PHE A 125 -1.12 0.89 13.09
N LEU A 126 -0.75 1.76 12.14
CA LEU A 126 -0.19 3.09 12.44
C LEU A 126 -1.17 3.94 13.25
N THR A 127 -2.44 3.94 12.87
CA THR A 127 -3.51 4.69 13.58
C THR A 127 -3.84 4.09 14.94
N THR A 128 -3.97 2.76 15.02
CA THR A 128 -4.29 2.06 16.27
C THR A 128 -3.21 2.25 17.34
N HIS A 129 -1.95 2.36 16.92
CA HIS A 129 -0.78 2.48 17.81
C HIS A 129 -0.17 3.89 17.83
N GLU A 130 -0.88 4.89 17.30
CA GLU A 130 -0.39 6.27 17.15
C GLU A 130 0.17 6.85 18.46
N ALA A 131 -0.51 6.63 19.58
CA ALA A 131 -0.15 7.19 20.88
C ALA A 131 1.22 6.71 21.37
N HIS A 132 1.67 5.55 20.91
CA HIS A 132 2.99 5.00 21.20
C HIS A 132 4.02 5.37 20.12
N LEU A 133 3.66 5.21 18.85
CA LEU A 133 4.58 5.39 17.73
C LEU A 133 4.93 6.87 17.52
N ALA A 134 3.96 7.77 17.52
CA ALA A 134 4.14 9.19 17.24
C ALA A 134 4.98 9.93 18.29
N LYS A 135 5.19 9.33 19.48
CA LYS A 135 6.10 9.83 20.53
C LYS A 135 7.56 9.43 20.29
N LYS A 136 7.80 8.40 19.47
CA LYS A 136 9.13 7.81 19.26
C LYS A 136 9.69 8.06 17.87
N MET A 137 8.82 8.25 16.89
CA MET A 137 9.20 8.33 15.48
C MET A 137 8.14 9.07 14.67
N ASN A 138 8.57 9.61 13.53
CA ASN A 138 7.69 10.23 12.56
C ASN A 138 7.01 9.18 11.66
N ILE A 139 5.77 8.82 11.96
CA ILE A 139 5.01 7.81 11.18
C ILE A 139 4.32 8.38 9.93
N PHE A 140 4.20 9.69 9.80
CA PHE A 140 3.43 10.34 8.75
C PHE A 140 4.01 10.13 7.35
N PRO A 141 5.34 10.21 7.11
CA PRO A 141 5.93 9.92 5.81
C PRO A 141 5.57 8.52 5.29
N LEU A 142 5.55 7.51 6.16
CA LEU A 142 5.18 6.15 5.76
C LEU A 142 3.69 6.08 5.38
N ALA A 143 2.83 6.69 6.20
CA ALA A 143 1.40 6.77 5.90
C ALA A 143 1.14 7.49 4.56
N ILE A 144 1.88 8.58 4.28
CA ILE A 144 1.81 9.30 3.00
C ILE A 144 2.20 8.40 1.83
N GLN A 145 3.31 7.65 1.93
CA GLN A 145 3.73 6.74 0.87
C GLN A 145 2.64 5.68 0.57
N VAL A 146 2.05 5.09 1.61
CA VAL A 146 0.98 4.10 1.45
C VAL A 146 -0.27 4.73 0.82
N VAL A 147 -0.70 5.89 1.30
CA VAL A 147 -1.87 6.61 0.73
C VAL A 147 -1.61 7.00 -0.72
N ASN A 148 -0.41 7.44 -1.07
CA ASN A 148 -0.05 7.79 -2.45
C ASN A 148 -0.06 6.57 -3.38
N ILE A 149 0.36 5.40 -2.90
CA ILE A 149 0.21 4.16 -3.67
C ILE A 149 -1.27 3.88 -3.95
N LEU A 150 -2.14 4.05 -2.96
CA LEU A 150 -3.58 3.87 -3.18
C LEU A 150 -4.15 4.93 -4.14
N ASN A 151 -3.70 6.18 -4.04
CA ASN A 151 -4.06 7.22 -4.99
C ASN A 151 -3.54 6.93 -6.41
N LEU A 152 -2.40 6.24 -6.56
CA LEU A 152 -1.89 5.78 -7.86
C LEU A 152 -2.86 4.79 -8.50
N PHE A 153 -3.39 3.83 -7.73
CA PHE A 153 -4.45 2.93 -8.21
C PHE A 153 -5.75 3.66 -8.54
N ILE A 154 -6.18 4.61 -7.70
CA ILE A 154 -7.40 5.40 -7.94
C ILE A 154 -7.26 6.25 -9.21
N THR A 155 -6.09 6.83 -9.45
CA THR A 155 -5.90 7.80 -10.54
C THR A 155 -5.53 7.14 -11.87
N TYR A 156 -4.75 6.05 -11.83
CA TYR A 156 -4.17 5.42 -13.02
C TYR A 156 -4.45 3.91 -13.11
N GLY A 157 -5.34 3.37 -12.29
CA GLY A 157 -5.61 1.92 -12.25
C GLY A 157 -6.06 1.36 -13.60
N ASP A 158 -6.76 2.16 -14.39
CA ASP A 158 -7.15 1.83 -15.77
C ASP A 158 -5.96 1.53 -16.69
N THR A 159 -4.78 2.10 -16.40
CA THR A 159 -3.57 1.94 -17.21
C THR A 159 -2.82 0.63 -16.97
N PHE A 160 -2.90 0.06 -15.76
CA PHE A 160 -2.06 -1.09 -15.37
C PHE A 160 -2.80 -2.24 -14.65
N LEU A 161 -4.05 -2.06 -14.22
CA LEU A 161 -4.84 -3.18 -13.72
C LEU A 161 -5.23 -4.12 -14.87
N SER A 162 -5.15 -5.42 -14.62
CA SER A 162 -5.44 -6.44 -15.63
C SER A 162 -6.91 -6.51 -16.02
N GLN A 163 -7.82 -6.15 -15.12
CA GLN A 163 -9.27 -6.21 -15.34
C GLN A 163 -9.96 -4.97 -14.78
N PRO A 164 -11.01 -4.45 -15.44
CA PRO A 164 -11.84 -3.36 -14.89
C PRO A 164 -12.46 -3.72 -13.53
N SER A 165 -12.86 -4.99 -13.35
CA SER A 165 -13.40 -5.51 -12.08
C SER A 165 -12.45 -5.34 -10.90
N SER A 166 -11.13 -5.32 -11.13
CA SER A 166 -10.15 -5.03 -10.07
C SER A 166 -10.26 -3.58 -9.59
N TYR A 167 -10.59 -2.64 -10.48
CA TYR A 167 -10.81 -1.25 -10.10
C TYR A 167 -12.08 -1.11 -9.25
N ASP A 168 -13.15 -1.79 -9.64
CA ASP A 168 -14.39 -1.85 -8.86
C ASP A 168 -14.14 -2.47 -7.46
N GLU A 169 -13.35 -3.55 -7.41
CA GLU A 169 -12.97 -4.22 -6.17
C GLU A 169 -12.18 -3.29 -5.24
N LEU A 170 -11.25 -2.48 -5.77
CA LEU A 170 -10.54 -1.48 -4.97
C LEU A 170 -11.49 -0.52 -4.26
N PHE A 171 -12.47 0.02 -4.99
CA PHE A 171 -13.44 0.96 -4.43
C PHE A 171 -14.31 0.29 -3.37
N TYR A 172 -14.76 -0.93 -3.65
CA TYR A 172 -15.47 -1.75 -2.67
C TYR A 172 -14.65 -1.95 -1.40
N GLU A 173 -13.38 -2.30 -1.54
CA GLU A 173 -12.47 -2.53 -0.42
C GLU A 173 -12.22 -1.26 0.40
N ILE A 174 -12.09 -0.09 -0.24
CA ILE A 174 -12.00 1.22 0.44
C ILE A 174 -13.26 1.49 1.28
N ILE A 175 -14.45 1.28 0.70
CA ILE A 175 -15.73 1.51 1.38
C ILE A 175 -15.93 0.54 2.54
N ARG A 176 -15.58 -0.73 2.32
CA ARG A 176 -15.62 -1.80 3.34
C ARG A 176 -14.74 -1.44 4.54
N MET A 177 -13.56 -0.90 4.27
CA MET A 177 -12.55 -0.53 5.28
C MET A 177 -12.59 0.95 5.68
N ARG A 178 -13.68 1.67 5.39
CA ARG A 178 -13.80 3.13 5.57
C ARG A 178 -13.33 3.69 6.91
N LEU A 179 -13.54 2.95 8.00
CA LEU A 179 -13.15 3.40 9.35
C LEU A 179 -11.64 3.61 9.47
N ILE A 180 -10.82 2.86 8.72
CA ILE A 180 -9.37 3.05 8.68
C ILE A 180 -9.06 4.47 8.17
N PHE A 181 -9.69 4.89 7.07
CA PHE A 181 -9.47 6.21 6.47
C PHE A 181 -10.09 7.34 7.30
N THR A 182 -11.26 7.12 7.91
CA THR A 182 -11.85 8.08 8.86
C THR A 182 -10.92 8.33 10.04
N ASN A 183 -10.40 7.26 10.66
CA ASN A 183 -9.48 7.37 11.79
C ASN A 183 -8.13 7.98 11.38
N LEU A 184 -7.61 7.62 10.20
CA LEU A 184 -6.37 8.18 9.66
C LEU A 184 -6.50 9.68 9.39
N ASN A 185 -7.63 10.12 8.83
CA ASN A 185 -7.91 11.54 8.63
C ASN A 185 -8.06 12.29 9.97
N ALA A 186 -8.72 11.70 10.96
CA ALA A 186 -8.82 12.28 12.30
C ALA A 186 -7.44 12.39 12.99
N MET A 187 -6.60 11.36 12.87
CA MET A 187 -5.21 11.37 13.35
C MET A 187 -4.43 12.51 12.69
N ALA A 188 -4.44 12.58 11.35
CA ALA A 188 -3.72 13.58 10.59
C ALA A 188 -4.15 15.00 10.98
N LEU A 189 -5.47 15.25 11.06
CA LEU A 189 -6.02 16.53 11.48
C LEU A 189 -5.52 16.92 12.88
N ARG A 190 -5.66 16.02 13.86
CA ARG A 190 -5.27 16.28 15.25
C ARG A 190 -3.78 16.66 15.35
N TYR A 191 -2.88 15.91 14.73
CA TYR A 191 -1.45 16.23 14.78
C TYR A 191 -1.08 17.47 13.95
N SER A 192 -1.83 17.78 12.89
CA SER A 192 -1.63 18.98 12.08
C SER A 192 -2.08 20.28 12.75
N THR A 193 -2.91 20.22 13.79
CA THR A 193 -3.41 21.40 14.51
C THR A 193 -2.76 21.59 15.88
N MET A 194 -1.94 20.66 16.35
CA MET A 194 -1.18 20.81 17.58
C MET A 194 -0.09 21.88 17.44
N GLU A 195 -0.12 22.90 18.30
CA GLU A 195 0.72 24.10 18.18
C GLU A 195 2.23 23.82 18.20
N ALA A 196 2.69 22.81 18.95
CA ALA A 196 4.11 22.52 19.15
C ALA A 196 4.50 21.07 18.76
N TYR A 197 3.81 20.45 17.80
CA TYR A 197 4.16 19.11 17.35
C TYR A 197 5.23 19.13 16.24
N GLU A 198 6.35 18.44 16.46
CA GLU A 198 7.52 18.41 15.57
C GLU A 198 7.16 18.02 14.12
N TYR A 199 6.21 17.10 13.92
CA TYR A 199 5.84 16.57 12.61
C TYR A 199 4.52 17.12 12.07
N LYS A 200 4.10 18.31 12.52
CA LYS A 200 2.86 18.97 12.10
C LYS A 200 2.71 19.09 10.58
N GLU A 201 3.77 19.49 9.88
CA GLU A 201 3.77 19.62 8.41
C GLU A 201 3.58 18.27 7.70
N HIS A 202 4.17 17.20 8.22
CA HIS A 202 3.95 15.86 7.67
C HIS A 202 2.51 15.38 7.92
N ALA A 203 1.93 15.69 9.08
CA ALA A 203 0.53 15.39 9.37
C ALA A 203 -0.41 16.17 8.43
N LEU A 204 -0.13 17.45 8.17
CA LEU A 204 -0.87 18.27 7.20
C LEU A 204 -0.77 17.69 5.78
N LYS A 205 0.43 17.28 5.36
CA LYS A 205 0.65 16.63 4.06
C LYS A 205 -0.14 15.33 3.94
N LEU A 206 -0.17 14.50 4.99
CA LEU A 206 -0.99 13.29 5.02
C LEU A 206 -2.48 13.61 4.84
N MET A 207 -2.98 14.63 5.53
CA MET A 207 -4.37 15.08 5.40
C MET A 207 -4.71 15.49 3.95
N ASN A 208 -3.77 16.15 3.26
CA ASN A 208 -3.93 16.55 1.86
C ASN A 208 -3.92 15.34 0.90
N CYS A 209 -3.10 14.32 1.15
CA CYS A 209 -3.09 13.09 0.36
C CYS A 209 -4.41 12.29 0.50
N LEU A 210 -5.12 12.43 1.62
CA LEU A 210 -6.35 11.69 1.92
C LEU A 210 -7.62 12.22 1.25
N VAL A 211 -7.55 13.29 0.48
CA VAL A 211 -8.74 13.92 -0.13
C VAL A 211 -9.58 12.90 -0.92
N ASN A 212 -8.98 12.17 -1.87
CA ASN A 212 -9.71 11.18 -2.68
C ASN A 212 -10.32 10.06 -1.83
N MET A 213 -9.59 9.58 -0.82
CA MET A 213 -10.11 8.56 0.10
C MET A 213 -11.32 9.05 0.87
N ARG A 214 -11.27 10.29 1.36
CA ARG A 214 -12.38 10.94 2.07
C ARG A 214 -13.58 11.10 1.14
N ASP A 215 -13.36 11.51 -0.09
CA ASP A 215 -14.43 11.72 -1.07
C ASP A 215 -15.12 10.39 -1.40
N ILE A 216 -14.35 9.31 -1.64
CA ILE A 216 -14.90 7.94 -1.82
C ILE A 216 -15.70 7.50 -0.59
N VAL A 217 -15.11 7.62 0.60
CA VAL A 217 -15.72 7.18 1.86
C VAL A 217 -16.99 7.95 2.20
N ASN A 218 -17.13 9.20 1.76
CA ASN A 218 -18.33 10.00 2.02
C ASN A 218 -19.39 9.85 0.91
N HIS A 219 -18.99 9.53 -0.32
CA HIS A 219 -19.87 9.47 -1.49
C HIS A 219 -20.77 8.23 -1.51
N PHE A 220 -20.19 7.05 -1.29
CA PHE A 220 -20.91 5.79 -1.50
C PHE A 220 -21.83 5.37 -0.34
N PRO A 221 -21.50 5.56 0.96
CA PRO A 221 -22.38 5.09 2.03
C PRO A 221 -23.80 5.67 2.00
N PRO A 222 -24.03 6.98 1.74
CA PRO A 222 -25.40 7.50 1.59
C PRO A 222 -26.17 6.85 0.43
N LYS A 223 -25.49 6.57 -0.69
CA LYS A 223 -26.10 5.91 -1.86
C LYS A 223 -26.48 4.46 -1.56
N ILE A 224 -25.60 3.74 -0.86
CA ILE A 224 -25.87 2.38 -0.41
C ILE A 224 -27.06 2.36 0.56
N ALA A 225 -27.11 3.30 1.52
CA ALA A 225 -28.22 3.41 2.46
C ALA A 225 -29.55 3.74 1.77
N ALA A 226 -29.54 4.65 0.79
CA ALA A 226 -30.72 4.99 0.00
C ALA A 226 -31.25 3.79 -0.81
N TRP A 227 -30.34 3.05 -1.46
CA TRP A 227 -30.70 1.84 -2.20
C TRP A 227 -31.27 0.74 -1.28
N LEU A 228 -30.65 0.50 -0.12
CA LEU A 228 -31.14 -0.44 0.88
C LEU A 228 -32.56 -0.09 1.37
N ALA A 229 -32.82 1.20 1.60
CA ALA A 229 -34.14 1.67 1.98
C ALA A 229 -35.19 1.45 0.86
N ALA A 230 -34.80 1.68 -0.41
CA ALA A 230 -35.69 1.46 -1.56
C ALA A 230 -36.02 -0.02 -1.77
N GLU A 231 -35.05 -0.91 -1.59
CA GLU A 231 -35.22 -2.36 -1.72
C GLU A 231 -35.76 -3.04 -0.45
N SER A 232 -36.00 -2.27 0.63
CA SER A 232 -36.40 -2.80 1.95
C SER A 232 -35.44 -3.86 2.51
N LEU A 233 -34.14 -3.71 2.24
CA LEU A 233 -33.09 -4.61 2.70
C LEU A 233 -32.32 -4.00 3.88
N SER A 234 -31.94 -4.83 4.85
CA SER A 234 -31.12 -4.40 6.00
C SER A 234 -29.62 -4.58 5.77
N THR A 235 -29.24 -5.59 4.98
CA THR A 235 -27.84 -5.97 4.76
C THR A 235 -27.61 -6.24 3.27
N PRO A 236 -26.70 -5.50 2.61
CA PRO A 236 -26.36 -5.73 1.21
C PRO A 236 -25.35 -6.88 1.07
N THR A 237 -25.43 -7.59 -0.04
CA THR A 237 -24.39 -8.53 -0.50
C THR A 237 -23.23 -7.78 -1.16
N GLU A 238 -22.08 -8.43 -1.30
CA GLU A 238 -20.92 -7.88 -2.01
C GLU A 238 -21.27 -7.47 -3.45
N GLN A 239 -21.98 -8.33 -4.19
CA GLN A 239 -22.40 -8.04 -5.58
C GLN A 239 -23.33 -6.83 -5.67
N GLN A 240 -24.22 -6.64 -4.70
CA GLN A 240 -25.11 -5.47 -4.66
C GLN A 240 -24.32 -4.18 -4.40
N ILE A 241 -23.37 -4.19 -3.47
CA ILE A 241 -22.50 -3.02 -3.24
C ILE A 241 -21.70 -2.70 -4.51
N MET A 242 -21.11 -3.72 -5.16
CA MET A 242 -20.36 -3.55 -6.40
C MET A 242 -21.22 -2.91 -7.50
N ALA A 243 -22.46 -3.37 -7.68
CA ALA A 243 -23.39 -2.79 -8.65
C ALA A 243 -23.67 -1.29 -8.36
N ILE A 244 -23.86 -0.92 -7.10
CA ILE A 244 -24.06 0.47 -6.69
C ILE A 244 -22.81 1.31 -6.97
N ILE A 245 -21.62 0.77 -6.71
CA ILE A 245 -20.36 1.47 -7.00
C ILE A 245 -20.26 1.80 -8.48
N VAL A 246 -20.42 0.81 -9.34
CA VAL A 246 -20.31 0.97 -10.81
C VAL A 246 -21.32 1.98 -11.33
N GLN A 247 -22.56 1.98 -10.81
CA GLN A 247 -23.62 2.90 -11.24
C GLN A 247 -23.40 4.36 -10.82
N ASN A 248 -22.45 4.65 -9.93
CA ASN A 248 -22.31 5.97 -9.30
C ASN A 248 -20.92 6.60 -9.45
N TYR A 249 -20.07 6.06 -10.34
CA TYR A 249 -18.77 6.64 -10.65
C TYR A 249 -18.86 8.03 -11.28
N ASP A 250 -19.84 8.26 -12.16
CA ASP A 250 -20.10 9.51 -12.85
C ASP A 250 -20.36 10.69 -11.89
N THR A 251 -20.96 10.41 -10.74
CA THR A 251 -21.25 11.42 -9.71
C THR A 251 -20.12 11.62 -8.71
N LEU A 252 -19.04 10.83 -8.78
CA LEU A 252 -17.89 10.94 -7.88
C LEU A 252 -16.85 11.91 -8.45
N GLY A 253 -16.67 13.06 -7.80
CA GLY A 253 -15.57 13.97 -8.08
C GLY A 253 -14.30 13.55 -7.34
N LEU A 254 -13.22 13.25 -8.07
CA LEU A 254 -11.90 12.96 -7.49
C LEU A 254 -10.89 14.04 -7.88
N LYS A 255 -9.98 14.34 -6.95
CA LYS A 255 -8.89 15.28 -7.19
C LYS A 255 -7.73 14.57 -7.87
N LEU A 256 -7.27 15.11 -9.00
CA LEU A 256 -6.02 14.70 -9.61
C LEU A 256 -4.86 15.13 -8.69
N GLN A 257 -4.04 14.16 -8.28
CA GLN A 257 -2.85 14.41 -7.48
C GLN A 257 -1.62 14.28 -8.36
N ASP A 258 -0.76 15.29 -8.29
CA ASP A 258 0.47 15.34 -9.09
C ASP A 258 1.53 14.39 -8.52
N SER A 259 2.43 13.92 -9.40
CA SER A 259 3.66 13.22 -9.05
C SER A 259 3.49 11.90 -8.27
N LEU A 260 2.33 11.24 -8.38
CA LEU A 260 2.11 9.92 -7.77
C LEU A 260 3.02 8.84 -8.39
N ASP A 261 3.41 9.02 -9.65
CA ASP A 261 4.28 8.13 -10.43
C ASP A 261 5.77 8.52 -10.36
N GLN A 262 6.13 9.44 -9.46
CA GLN A 262 7.51 9.85 -9.22
C GLN A 262 8.03 9.27 -7.92
N TYR A 263 9.30 8.85 -7.94
CA TYR A 263 10.05 8.42 -6.77
C TYR A 263 11.47 8.97 -6.84
N GLU A 264 12.07 9.16 -5.67
CA GLU A 264 13.50 9.48 -5.57
C GLU A 264 14.30 8.24 -5.99
N ARG A 265 15.20 8.40 -6.97
CA ARG A 265 16.09 7.33 -7.42
C ARG A 265 17.09 6.99 -6.33
N TYR A 266 17.47 5.72 -6.26
CA TYR A 266 18.48 5.26 -5.32
C TYR A 266 19.79 6.00 -5.57
N SER A 267 20.34 6.57 -4.50
CA SER A 267 21.68 7.15 -4.47
C SER A 267 22.37 6.75 -3.19
N GLU A 268 23.48 6.02 -3.30
CA GLU A 268 24.29 5.63 -2.14
C GLU A 268 24.85 6.85 -1.40
N LYS A 269 25.27 7.88 -2.16
CA LYS A 269 25.78 9.14 -1.61
C LYS A 269 24.71 10.24 -1.77
N PRO A 270 24.34 10.98 -0.71
CA PRO A 270 24.83 10.88 0.68
C PRO A 270 24.03 9.88 1.56
N ASN A 271 22.95 9.28 1.03
CA ASN A 271 21.89 8.68 1.84
C ASN A 271 22.25 7.37 2.57
N HIS A 272 23.25 6.62 2.09
CA HIS A 272 23.60 5.29 2.60
C HIS A 272 25.09 5.10 2.93
N THR A 273 25.90 6.16 2.82
CA THR A 273 27.35 6.08 3.07
C THR A 273 27.67 5.55 4.48
N GLY A 274 27.07 6.16 5.52
CA GLY A 274 27.28 5.69 6.90
C GLY A 274 26.80 4.26 7.12
N PHE A 275 25.72 3.81 6.45
CA PHE A 275 25.26 2.43 6.57
C PHE A 275 26.30 1.43 6.06
N PHE A 276 26.96 1.71 4.95
CA PHE A 276 27.98 0.80 4.38
C PHE A 276 29.33 0.90 5.08
N GLU A 277 29.66 2.05 5.68
CA GLU A 277 30.88 2.21 6.48
C GLU A 277 30.78 1.47 7.83
N GLU A 278 29.57 1.32 8.37
CA GLU A 278 29.30 0.69 9.68
C GLU A 278 28.97 -0.81 9.60
N MET A 279 28.77 -1.37 8.39
CA MET A 279 28.36 -2.77 8.17
C MET A 279 29.52 -3.76 8.21
#